data_AF-K7P009-F1
#
_entry.id   AF-K7P009-F1
#
_cell.length_a   1.000
_cell.length_b   1.000
_cell.length_c   1.000
_cell.angle_alpha   90.00
_cell.angle_beta   90.00
_cell.angle_gamma   90.00
#
_symmetry.space_group_name_H-M   'P 1'
#
loop_
_entity.id
_entity.type
_entity.pdbx_description
1 polymer ?
#
loop_
_entity_poly.entity_id
_entity_poly.type
_entity_poly.pdbx_seq_one_letter_code
_entity_poly.pdbx_strand_id
1 'polypeptide(L)'
;CVVLGPVLQSSINASILHILKYLTGSAKTYANSVQAYVHVRDVAEAHILVYESPSASGRYLCAESVLHRGDVVDLLLKMFPQYPIP
;
A
#
# COMPACT_ATOMS: atom_id res chain seq x y z
N CYS A 1 0.97 8.56 0.56
CA CYS A 1 0.58 7.34 -0.16
C CYS A 1 1.40 6.16 0.37
N VAL A 2 0.80 4.99 0.57
CA VAL A 2 1.51 3.73 0.90
C VAL A 2 1.61 2.92 -0.39
N VAL A 3 2.82 2.45 -0.70
CA VAL A 3 3.09 1.66 -1.92
C VAL A 3 3.10 0.19 -1.56
N LEU A 4 2.20 -0.60 -2.15
CA LEU A 4 2.03 -2.02 -1.86
C LEU A 4 2.23 -2.87 -3.11
N GLY A 5 2.61 -4.14 -2.91
CA GLY A 5 2.75 -5.12 -3.99
C GLY A 5 3.80 -6.18 -3.67
N PRO A 6 4.10 -7.06 -4.64
CA PRO A 6 5.12 -8.10 -4.49
C PRO A 6 6.49 -7.52 -4.14
N VAL A 7 7.20 -8.18 -3.24
CA VAL A 7 8.51 -7.75 -2.72
C VAL A 7 9.61 -8.51 -3.45
N LEU A 8 10.48 -7.81 -4.17
CA LEU A 8 11.59 -8.44 -4.91
C LEU A 8 12.88 -8.52 -4.07
N GLN A 9 13.05 -7.61 -3.10
CA GLN A 9 14.15 -7.64 -2.16
C GLN A 9 13.88 -8.57 -0.97
N SER A 10 14.93 -9.00 -0.26
CA SER A 10 14.80 -9.91 0.89
C SER A 10 14.24 -9.25 2.16
N SER A 11 14.35 -7.93 2.28
CA SER A 11 13.91 -7.18 3.47
C SER A 11 12.50 -6.60 3.34
N ILE A 12 11.78 -6.58 4.46
CA ILE A 12 10.48 -5.92 4.57
C ILE A 12 10.69 -4.41 4.66
N ASN A 13 10.10 -3.65 3.74
CA ASN A 13 10.10 -2.19 3.79
C ASN A 13 8.95 -1.66 4.67
N ALA A 14 8.98 -0.36 4.97
CA ALA A 14 8.01 0.27 5.87
C ALA A 14 6.55 0.16 5.38
N SER A 15 6.31 0.26 4.07
CA SER A 15 4.95 0.16 3.50
C SER A 15 4.37 -1.24 3.65
N ILE A 16 5.19 -2.28 3.45
CA ILE A 16 4.76 -3.67 3.63
C ILE A 16 4.57 -3.98 5.12
N LEU A 17 5.45 -3.48 6.00
CA LEU A 17 5.29 -3.62 7.44
C LEU A 17 3.94 -3.09 7.94
N HIS A 18 3.45 -2.00 7.32
CA HIS A 18 2.14 -1.42 7.65
C HIS A 18 0.97 -2.40 7.40
N ILE A 19 1.07 -3.31 6.42
CA ILE A 19 0.07 -4.38 6.20
C ILE A 19 0.40 -5.62 7.03
N LEU A 20 1.68 -6.01 7.08
CA LEU A 20 2.14 -7.21 7.76
C LEU A 20 1.74 -7.24 9.24
N LYS A 21 1.76 -6.09 9.93
CA LYS A 21 1.38 -5.99 11.34
C LYS A 21 -0.04 -6.50 11.65
N TYR A 22 -0.96 -6.45 10.68
CA TYR A 22 -2.31 -6.99 10.84
C TYR A 22 -2.30 -8.51 10.69
N LEU A 23 -1.61 -9.03 9.68
CA LEU A 23 -1.48 -10.46 9.43
C LEU A 23 -0.75 -11.18 10.56
N THR A 24 0.27 -10.56 11.16
CA THR A 24 1.00 -11.15 12.31
C THR A 24 0.28 -10.97 13.64
N GLY A 25 -0.83 -10.22 13.66
CA GLY A 25 -1.54 -9.86 14.89
C GLY A 25 -0.74 -8.96 15.82
N SER A 26 0.32 -8.30 15.33
CA SER A 26 1.10 -7.31 16.11
C SER A 26 0.27 -6.05 16.37
N ALA A 27 -0.63 -5.69 15.46
CA ALA A 27 -1.65 -4.68 15.69
C ALA A 27 -2.94 -5.33 16.22
N LYS A 28 -3.40 -4.88 17.39
CA LYS A 28 -4.63 -5.37 18.05
C LYS A 28 -5.87 -4.54 17.72
N THR A 29 -5.66 -3.36 17.15
CA THR A 29 -6.69 -2.44 16.67
C THR A 29 -6.19 -1.74 15.41
N TYR A 30 -7.06 -1.03 14.72
CA TYR A 30 -6.70 -0.10 13.67
C TYR A 30 -7.06 1.34 14.05
N ALA A 31 -6.29 2.31 13.54
CA ALA A 31 -6.56 3.71 13.77
C ALA A 31 -7.75 4.19 12.92
N ASN A 32 -8.62 5.03 13.48
CA ASN A 32 -9.66 5.74 12.73
C ASN A 32 -9.01 6.82 11.84
N SER A 33 -8.56 6.40 10.66
CA SER A 33 -7.77 7.22 9.74
C SER A 33 -7.89 6.68 8.33
N VAL A 34 -7.71 7.56 7.35
CA VAL A 34 -7.67 7.23 5.93
C VAL A 34 -6.24 7.37 5.39
N GLN A 35 -5.91 6.61 4.36
CA GLN A 35 -4.62 6.68 3.67
C GLN A 35 -4.79 6.34 2.20
N ALA A 36 -4.06 7.03 1.33
CA ALA A 36 -3.95 6.69 -0.09
C ALA A 36 -3.03 5.48 -0.31
N TYR A 37 -3.42 4.58 -1.20
CA TYR A 37 -2.65 3.40 -1.61
C TYR A 37 -2.38 3.41 -3.12
N VAL A 38 -1.29 2.77 -3.51
CA VAL A 38 -0.92 2.57 -4.91
C VAL A 38 -0.14 1.28 -5.06
N HIS A 39 -0.28 0.63 -6.21
CA HIS A 39 0.48 -0.58 -6.51
C HIS A 39 1.92 -0.22 -6.93
N VAL A 40 2.90 -1.04 -6.52
CA VAL A 40 4.32 -0.78 -6.74
C VAL A 40 4.71 -0.72 -8.21
N ARG A 41 4.03 -1.49 -9.07
CA ARG A 41 4.28 -1.45 -10.53
C ARG A 41 3.82 -0.13 -11.14
N ASP A 42 2.69 0.40 -10.70
CA ASP A 42 2.15 1.67 -11.19
C ASP A 42 3.08 2.82 -10.83
N VAL A 43 3.71 2.76 -9.64
CA VAL A 43 4.74 3.73 -9.25
C VAL A 43 5.97 3.61 -10.15
N ALA A 44 6.45 2.39 -10.41
CA ALA A 44 7.60 2.18 -11.29
C ALA A 44 7.32 2.68 -12.72
N GLU A 45 6.15 2.36 -13.26
CA GLU A 45 5.70 2.80 -14.58
C GLU A 45 5.53 4.33 -14.65
N ALA A 46 4.94 4.94 -13.61
CA ALA A 46 4.81 6.40 -13.53
C ALA A 46 6.19 7.11 -13.57
N HIS A 47 7.21 6.55 -12.93
CA HIS A 47 8.56 7.11 -13.00
C HIS A 47 9.13 7.03 -14.43
N ILE A 48 8.94 5.89 -15.13
CA ILE A 48 9.37 5.73 -16.53
C ILE A 48 8.64 6.76 -17.41
N LEU A 49 7.31 6.85 -17.31
CA LEU A 49 6.50 7.75 -18.13
C LEU A 49 6.87 9.23 -17.94
N VAL A 50 7.08 9.66 -16.68
CA VAL A 50 7.47 11.05 -16.37
C VAL A 50 8.89 11.35 -16.86
N TYR A 51 9.78 10.36 -16.85
CA TYR A 51 11.14 10.51 -17.37
C TYR A 51 11.16 10.60 -18.91
N GLU A 52 10.40 9.75 -19.59
CA GLU A 52 10.42 9.64 -21.05
C GLU A 52 9.58 10.71 -21.78
N SER A 53 8.61 11.34 -21.10
CA SER A 53 7.75 12.36 -21.70
C SER A 53 8.44 13.73 -21.75
N PRO A 54 8.75 14.29 -22.93
CA PRO A 54 9.46 15.57 -23.04
C PRO A 54 8.67 16.77 -22.49
N SER A 55 7.34 16.65 -22.43
CA SER A 55 6.45 17.67 -21.87
C SER A 55 6.24 17.55 -20.36
N ALA A 56 6.72 16.47 -19.74
CA ALA A 56 6.51 16.26 -18.32
C ALA A 56 7.25 17.31 -17.49
N SER A 57 6.52 17.98 -16.59
CA SER A 57 7.09 18.96 -15.66
C SER A 57 6.31 19.02 -14.35
N GLY A 58 6.95 19.51 -13.30
CA GLY A 58 6.31 19.68 -11.99
C GLY A 58 6.20 18.38 -11.17
N ARG A 59 5.07 18.20 -10.50
CA ARG A 59 4.85 17.11 -9.52
C ARG A 59 3.65 16.26 -9.95
N TYR A 60 3.78 14.94 -9.80
CA TYR A 60 2.72 13.99 -10.13
C TYR A 60 2.25 13.26 -8.88
N LEU A 61 0.94 13.29 -8.62
CA LEU A 61 0.33 12.49 -7.57
C LEU A 61 0.08 11.08 -8.12
N CYS A 62 0.72 10.08 -7.52
CA CYS A 62 0.56 8.68 -7.87
C CYS A 62 -0.15 7.94 -6.73
N ALA A 63 -1.47 7.79 -6.88
CA ALA A 63 -2.36 7.10 -5.95
C ALA A 63 -3.52 6.47 -6.73
N GLU A 64 -4.00 5.31 -6.31
CA GLU A 64 -5.17 4.65 -6.90
C GLU A 64 -6.43 5.02 -6.10
N SER A 65 -6.48 4.67 -4.82
CA SER A 65 -7.62 4.96 -3.95
C SER A 65 -7.21 5.36 -2.54
N VAL A 66 -8.13 6.03 -1.84
CA VAL A 66 -8.02 6.36 -0.41
C VAL A 66 -8.98 5.46 0.35
N LEU A 67 -8.46 4.71 1.30
CA LEU A 67 -9.25 3.79 2.11
C LEU A 67 -9.14 4.12 3.59
N HIS A 68 -10.23 3.90 4.32
CA HIS A 68 -10.18 3.87 5.78
C HIS A 68 -9.45 2.61 6.24
N ARG A 69 -8.80 2.64 7.43
CA ARG A 69 -8.11 1.43 7.94
C ARG A 69 -9.06 0.25 8.15
N GLY A 70 -10.32 0.51 8.51
CA GLY A 70 -11.36 -0.52 8.62
C GLY A 70 -11.56 -1.26 7.30
N ASP A 71 -11.67 -0.55 6.18
CA ASP A 71 -11.87 -1.18 4.86
C ASP A 71 -10.71 -2.11 4.48
N VAL A 72 -9.48 -1.71 4.85
CA VAL A 72 -8.26 -2.49 4.59
C VAL A 72 -8.25 -3.75 5.43
N VAL A 73 -8.60 -3.64 6.71
CA VAL A 73 -8.72 -4.77 7.63
C VAL A 73 -9.81 -5.74 7.17
N ASP A 74 -10.98 -5.25 6.78
CA ASP A 74 -12.09 -6.05 6.26
C ASP A 74 -11.70 -6.80 4.97
N LEU A 75 -10.93 -6.16 4.09
CA LEU A 75 -10.41 -6.81 2.89
C LEU A 75 -9.45 -7.95 3.25
N LEU A 76 -8.53 -7.71 4.19
CA LEU A 76 -7.59 -8.73 4.66
C LEU A 76 -8.33 -9.90 5.32
N LEU A 77 -9.35 -9.65 6.15
CA LEU A 77 -10.17 -10.70 6.78
C LEU A 77 -10.89 -11.57 5.74
N LYS A 78 -11.44 -10.96 4.68
CA LYS A 78 -12.10 -11.69 3.58
C LYS A 78 -11.11 -12.57 2.80
N MET A 79 -9.88 -12.10 2.58
CA MET A 79 -8.87 -12.81 1.80
C MET A 79 -8.10 -13.85 2.62
N PHE A 80 -7.91 -13.60 3.92
CA PHE A 80 -6.99 -14.34 4.78
C PHE A 80 -7.60 -14.61 6.18
N PRO A 81 -8.77 -15.29 6.25
CA PRO A 81 -9.52 -15.49 7.50
C PRO A 81 -8.76 -16.31 8.57
N GLN A 82 -7.70 -17.01 8.20
CA GLN A 82 -6.87 -17.80 9.11
C GLN A 82 -5.87 -16.99 9.95
N TYR A 83 -5.68 -15.70 9.64
CA TYR A 83 -4.73 -14.84 10.36
C TYR A 83 -5.43 -14.04 11.48
N PRO A 84 -4.70 -13.67 12.54
CA PRO A 84 -5.22 -12.93 13.70
C PRO A 84 -5.39 -11.42 13.41
N ILE A 85 -6.14 -11.09 12.36
CA ILE A 85 -6.44 -9.72 11.94
C ILE A 85 -7.53 -9.16 12.90
N PRO A 86 -7.35 -7.93 13.44
CA PRO A 86 -8.30 -7.32 14.40
C PRO A 86 -9.62 -6.87 13.79
#